data_AF-A0A821P5T8-F1
#
_entry.id   AF-A0A821P5T8-F1
#
_cell.length_a   1.000
_cell.length_b   1.000
_cell.length_c   1.000
_cell.angle_alpha   90.00
_cell.angle_beta   90.00
_cell.angle_gamma   90.00
#
_symmetry.space_group_name_H-M   'P 1'
#
loop_
_entity.id
_entity.type
_entity.pdbx_description
1 polymer ?
#
loop_
_entity_poly.entity_id
_entity_poly.type
_entity_poly.pdbx_seq_one_letter_code
_entity_poly.pdbx_strand_id
1 'polypeptide(L)' 'MVAGAAYTIVVDIAERRFEKARELGATLIINGKEENISQQIKTFTDGLGVDVYLDAAGVQSTFTTGIESLQTV' A
#
# COMPACT_ATOMS: atom_id res chain seq x y z
N MET A 1 13.50 1.65 -4.63
CA MET A 1 12.52 2.38 -5.47
C MET A 1 11.94 1.44 -6.51
N VAL A 2 10.63 1.20 -6.49
CA VAL A 2 9.94 0.50 -7.58
C VAL A 2 9.85 1.45 -8.76
N ALA A 3 10.61 1.18 -9.82
CA ALA A 3 10.46 1.78 -11.16
C ALA A 3 10.36 3.33 -11.26
N GLY A 4 10.95 4.09 -10.32
CA GLY A 4 10.91 5.56 -10.35
C GLY A 4 9.72 6.21 -9.63
N ALA A 5 8.95 5.44 -8.84
CA ALA A 5 7.92 6.00 -7.98
C ALA A 5 8.51 6.96 -6.93
N ALA A 6 7.84 8.10 -6.71
CA ALA A 6 8.22 9.07 -5.69
C ALA A 6 8.05 8.51 -4.27
N TYR A 7 6.98 7.74 -4.06
CA TYR A 7 6.67 7.06 -2.81
C TYR A 7 6.28 5.61 -3.07
N THR A 8 6.59 4.72 -2.14
CA THR A 8 6.18 3.31 -2.20
C THR A 8 5.52 2.89 -0.89
N ILE A 9 4.33 2.31 -0.99
CA ILE A 9 3.54 1.84 0.14
C ILE A 9 3.44 0.33 0.05
N VAL A 10 3.82 -0.38 1.12
CA VAL A 10 3.71 -1.84 1.20
C VAL A 10 2.67 -2.22 2.25
N VAL A 11 1.68 -2.99 1.82
CA VAL A 11 0.67 -3.58 2.70
C VAL A 11 0.87 -5.09 2.69
N ASP A 12 1.14 -5.68 3.85
CA ASP A 12 1.30 -7.13 4.01
C ASP A 12 0.92 -7.54 5.44
N ILE A 13 0.80 -8.83 5.72
CA ILE A 13 0.51 -9.38 7.06
C ILE A 13 1.73 -10.07 7.68
N ALA A 14 2.76 -10.37 6.89
CA ALA A 14 3.94 -11.11 7.33
C ALA A 14 5.08 -10.18 7.74
N GLU A 15 5.48 -10.23 9.01
CA GLU A 15 6.52 -9.35 9.57
C GLU A 15 7.86 -9.42 8.84
N ARG A 16 8.28 -10.63 8.43
CA ARG A 16 9.50 -10.81 7.62
C ARG A 16 9.48 -10.01 6.31
N ARG A 17 8.30 -9.78 5.73
CA ARG A 17 8.17 -8.98 4.51
C ARG A 17 8.23 -7.48 4.78
N PHE A 18 7.91 -7.04 5.99
CA PHE A 18 8.11 -5.64 6.38
C PHE A 18 9.59 -5.30 6.50
N GLU A 19 10.40 -6.17 7.11
CA GLU A 19 11.85 -5.99 7.14
C GLU A 19 12.40 -5.86 5.73
N LYS A 20 11.98 -6.74 4.82
CA LYS A 20 12.40 -6.66 3.43
C LYS A 20 11.93 -5.39 2.72
N ALA A 21 10.70 -4.94 2.98
CA ALA A 21 10.18 -3.69 2.44
C ALA A 21 11.01 -2.48 2.90
N ARG A 22 11.42 -2.43 4.18
CA ARG A 22 12.32 -1.39 4.71
C ARG A 22 13.68 -1.41 4.02
N GLU A 23 14.29 -2.58 3.88
CA GLU A 23 15.58 -2.72 3.16
C GLU A 23 15.51 -2.22 1.71
N LEU A 24 14.37 -2.42 1.05
CA LEU A 24 14.14 -1.98 -0.34
C LEU A 24 13.75 -0.49 -0.46
N GLY A 25 13.60 0.20 0.67
CA GLY A 25 13.29 1.62 0.76
C GLY A 25 11.80 1.94 0.63
N ALA A 26 10.92 1.06 1.13
CA ALA A 26 9.49 1.37 1.25
C ALA A 26 9.29 2.63 2.10
N THR A 27 8.50 3.57 1.58
CA THR A 27 8.22 4.85 2.25
C THR A 27 7.25 4.66 3.40
N LEU A 28 6.20 3.86 3.19
CA LEU A 28 5.20 3.53 4.19
C LEU A 28 4.97 2.01 4.19
N ILE A 29 4.80 1.44 5.37
CA ILE A 29 4.48 0.04 5.57
C ILE A 29 3.27 -0.04 6.48
N ILE A 30 2.23 -0.74 6.03
CA ILE A 30 0.96 -0.89 6.74
C ILE A 30 0.71 -2.38 6.98
N ASN A 31 0.20 -2.72 8.16
CA ASN A 31 -0.22 -4.08 8.43
C ASN A 31 -1.57 -4.36 7.77
N GLY A 32 -1.62 -5.35 6.89
CA GLY A 32 -2.82 -5.77 6.16
C GLY A 32 -3.93 -6.37 7.03
N LYS A 33 -3.71 -6.51 8.35
CA LYS A 33 -4.74 -6.86 9.33
C LYS A 33 -5.52 -5.65 9.86
N GLU A 34 -5.06 -4.43 9.56
CA GLU A 34 -5.75 -3.20 9.96
C GLU A 34 -6.96 -2.95 9.05
N GLU A 35 -8.04 -2.38 9.60
CA GLU A 35 -9.28 -2.20 8.85
C GLU A 35 -9.33 -0.88 8.06
N ASN A 36 -8.46 0.09 8.38
CA ASN A 36 -8.47 1.45 7.84
C ASN A 36 -7.36 1.71 6.80
N ILE A 37 -6.89 0.68 6.10
CA ILE A 37 -5.75 0.75 5.16
C ILE A 37 -5.95 1.83 4.09
N SER A 38 -7.10 1.84 3.39
CA SER A 38 -7.41 2.85 2.36
C SER A 38 -7.37 4.27 2.93
N GLN A 39 -7.92 4.47 4.13
CA GLN A 39 -7.91 5.77 4.79
C GLN A 39 -6.48 6.20 5.15
N GLN A 40 -5.64 5.29 5.65
CA GLN A 40 -4.24 5.59 5.95
C GLN A 40 -3.46 5.98 4.70
N ILE A 41 -3.65 5.25 3.60
CA ILE A 41 -3.05 5.57 2.30
C ILE A 41 -3.47 6.96 1.85
N LYS A 42 -4.78 7.24 1.86
CA LYS A 42 -5.31 8.56 1.46
C LYS A 42 -4.74 9.67 2.33
N THR A 43 -4.72 9.50 3.65
CA THR A 43 -4.13 10.48 4.58
C THR A 43 -2.66 10.73 4.28
N PHE A 44 -1.88 9.70 3.94
CA PHE A 44 -0.47 9.84 3.57
C PHE A 44 -0.29 10.58 2.24
N THR A 45 -1.25 10.43 1.31
CA THR A 45 -1.23 11.05 -0.03
C THR A 45 -2.10 12.31 -0.11
N ASP A 46 -2.23 13.09 0.97
CA ASP A 46 -3.00 14.35 1.01
C ASP A 46 -4.47 14.22 0.51
N GLY A 47 -5.09 13.08 0.79
CA GLY A 47 -6.46 12.75 0.42
C GLY A 47 -6.64 12.18 -0.99
N LEU A 48 -5.59 12.11 -1.81
CA LEU A 48 -5.69 11.71 -3.22
C LEU A 48 -5.87 10.20 -3.39
N GLY A 49 -5.03 9.39 -2.75
CA GLY A 49 -4.88 7.96 -3.04
C GLY A 49 -3.61 7.68 -3.85
N VAL A 50 -3.38 6.41 -4.20
CA VAL A 50 -2.22 5.99 -5.00
C VAL A 50 -2.51 6.06 -6.50
N ASP A 51 -1.49 6.39 -7.29
CA ASP A 51 -1.60 6.38 -8.75
C ASP A 51 -1.69 4.97 -9.34
N VAL A 52 -0.97 4.04 -8.72
CA VAL A 52 -0.84 2.66 -9.18
C VAL A 52 -0.99 1.73 -8.00
N TYR A 53 -1.85 0.72 -8.18
CA TYR A 53 -2.02 -0.38 -7.25
C TYR A 53 -1.52 -1.69 -7.88
N LEU A 54 -0.81 -2.49 -7.10
CA LEU A 54 -0.30 -3.81 -7.48
C LEU A 54 -0.75 -4.83 -6.43
N ASP A 55 -1.54 -5.82 -6.84
CA ASP A 55 -1.92 -6.94 -5.97
C ASP A 55 -1.03 -8.16 -6.23
N ALA A 56 -0.34 -8.62 -5.20
CA ALA A 56 0.43 -9.86 -5.21
C ALA A 56 -0.10 -10.89 -4.19
N ALA A 57 -1.13 -10.54 -3.41
CA ALA A 57 -1.77 -11.44 -2.45
C ALA A 57 -2.89 -12.25 -3.11
N GLY A 58 -3.62 -11.66 -4.07
CA GLY A 58 -4.61 -12.35 -4.89
C GLY A 58 -5.85 -12.80 -4.13
N VAL A 59 -6.25 -12.06 -3.09
CA VAL A 59 -7.47 -12.32 -2.31
C VAL A 59 -8.47 -11.19 -2.45
N GLN A 60 -9.75 -11.48 -2.22
CA GLN A 60 -10.82 -10.48 -2.41
C GLN A 60 -10.61 -9.23 -1.54
N SER A 61 -10.13 -9.39 -0.31
CA SER A 61 -9.91 -8.27 0.61
C SER A 61 -8.85 -7.30 0.11
N THR A 62 -7.74 -7.79 -0.45
CA THR A 62 -6.68 -6.94 -1.00
C THR A 62 -7.15 -6.24 -2.26
N PHE A 63 -7.91 -6.93 -3.10
CA PHE A 63 -8.48 -6.33 -4.30
C PHE A 63 -9.41 -5.15 -3.96
N THR A 64 -10.37 -5.35 -3.05
CA THR A 64 -11.30 -4.29 -2.62
C THR A 64 -10.55 -3.11 -1.99
N THR A 65 -9.64 -3.40 -1.06
CA THR A 65 -8.83 -2.35 -0.39
C THR A 65 -8.00 -1.56 -1.39
N GLY A 66 -7.39 -2.25 -2.36
CA GLY A 66 -6.57 -1.63 -3.41
C GLY A 66 -7.38 -0.67 -4.28
N ILE A 67 -8.55 -1.10 -4.74
CA ILE A 67 -9.46 -0.25 -5.53
C ILE A 67 -9.90 0.98 -4.73
N GLU A 68 -10.24 0.81 -3.46
CA GLU A 68 -10.62 1.92 -2.59
C GLU A 68 -9.46 2.89 -2.28
N SER A 69 -8.22 2.46 -2.50
CA SER A 69 -7.00 3.25 -2.25
C SER A 69 -6.51 4.01 -3.47
N LEU A 70 -7.02 3.71 -4.67
CA LEU A 70 -6.66 4.42 -5.89
C LEU A 70 -7.14 5.87 -5.88
N GLN A 71 -6.43 6.73 -6.59
CA GLN A 71 -6.88 8.08 -6.86
C GLN A 71 -8.18 8.08 -7.70
N THR A 72 -9.11 8.95 -7.31
CA THR A 72 -10.32 9.22 -8.09
C THR A 72 -10.09 10.45 -8.97
N VAL A 73 -10.26 10.30 -10.28
CA VAL A 73 -10.21 11.39 -11.26
C VAL A 73 -11.56 12.10 -11.41
#